data_AF-R5P595-F1
#
_entry.id   AF-R5P595-F1
#
_cell.length_a   1.000
_cell.length_b   1.000
_cell.length_c   1.000
_cell.angle_alpha   90.00
_cell.angle_beta   90.00
_cell.angle_gamma   90.00
#
_symmetry.space_group_name_H-M   'P 1'
#
loop_
_entity.id
_entity.type
_entity.pdbx_description
1 polymer ?
#
loop_
_entity_poly.entity_id
_entity_poly.type
_entity_poly.pdbx_seq_one_letter_code
_entity_poly.pdbx_strand_id
1 'polypeptide(L)'
;MDYFKYVMEILEKNNDIVQVNKCEYKLEHNEYSYELFKNNISENSKFIYNTYSLFKLDWKSKVNKDRGFIDFIPYSKLIMEHEKLCSEIKDIENDIIEEQDKAIEDIRHWYPLFGFPNGDKFCFDDRTGKIVFFEHDVFDHGINLHGLVIADSIDLLLTDWSKILFIDIYDWFEGVNDKGLDISKKIYDFVRGLQ
;
A
#
# COMPACT_ATOMS: atom_id res chain seq x y z
N MET A 1 17.62 -4.10 0.91
CA MET A 1 17.09 -4.94 -0.18
C MET A 1 16.20 -4.07 -1.04
N ASP A 2 16.29 -4.18 -2.36
CA ASP A 2 15.41 -3.46 -3.28
C ASP A 2 14.19 -4.34 -3.61
N TYR A 3 13.09 -4.13 -2.88
CA TYR A 3 11.87 -4.94 -3.02
C TYR A 3 11.20 -4.77 -4.40
N PHE A 4 11.30 -3.57 -4.99
CA PHE A 4 10.73 -3.28 -6.29
C PHE A 4 11.48 -4.02 -7.39
N LYS A 5 12.81 -3.96 -7.35
CA LYS A 5 13.65 -4.72 -8.27
C LYS A 5 13.47 -6.23 -8.11
N TYR A 6 13.41 -6.73 -6.88
CA TYR A 6 13.16 -8.14 -6.58
C TYR A 6 11.87 -8.64 -7.25
N VAL A 7 10.77 -7.90 -7.13
CA VAL A 7 9.50 -8.31 -7.76
C VAL A 7 9.58 -8.23 -9.28
N MET A 8 10.19 -7.19 -9.85
CA MET A 8 10.37 -7.10 -11.31
C MET A 8 11.13 -8.32 -11.87
N GLU A 9 12.20 -8.76 -11.19
CA GLU A 9 12.98 -9.94 -11.60
C GLU A 9 12.14 -11.24 -11.57
N ILE A 10 11.27 -11.41 -10.56
CA ILE A 10 10.37 -12.57 -10.49
C ILE A 10 9.33 -12.53 -11.61
N LEU A 11 8.72 -11.37 -11.86
CA LEU A 11 7.70 -11.24 -12.92
C LEU A 11 8.32 -11.47 -14.31
N GLU A 12 9.55 -11.01 -14.54
CA GLU A 12 10.28 -11.25 -15.79
C GLU A 12 10.60 -12.74 -15.99
N LYS A 13 11.07 -13.43 -14.94
CA LYS A 13 11.33 -14.88 -14.97
C LYS A 13 10.07 -15.70 -15.26
N ASN A 14 8.90 -15.19 -14.89
CA ASN A 14 7.61 -15.84 -15.07
C ASN A 14 6.77 -15.21 -16.19
N ASN A 15 7.40 -14.58 -17.17
CA ASN A 15 6.71 -13.88 -18.27
C ASN A 15 5.82 -14.78 -19.15
N ASP A 16 5.96 -16.10 -19.09
CA ASP A 16 5.07 -17.04 -19.78
C ASP A 16 3.67 -17.10 -19.14
N ILE A 17 3.58 -16.85 -17.83
CA ILE A 17 2.35 -16.96 -17.02
C ILE A 17 1.88 -15.62 -16.44
N VAL A 18 2.73 -14.60 -16.47
CA VAL A 18 2.42 -13.23 -16.05
C VAL A 18 2.61 -12.27 -17.22
N GLN A 19 1.79 -11.22 -17.25
CA GLN A 19 1.92 -10.09 -18.17
C GLN A 19 2.11 -8.80 -17.35
N VAL A 20 3.24 -8.12 -17.54
CA VAL A 20 3.42 -6.75 -17.06
C VAL A 20 2.73 -5.81 -18.05
N ASN A 21 1.70 -5.10 -17.58
CA ASN A 21 0.94 -4.14 -18.39
C ASN A 21 1.60 -2.76 -18.36
N LYS A 22 2.19 -2.40 -17.20
CA LYS A 22 2.84 -1.10 -16.99
C LYS A 22 4.01 -1.26 -16.03
N CYS A 23 5.14 -0.66 -16.35
CA CYS A 23 6.26 -0.47 -15.44
C CYS A 23 6.89 0.89 -15.73
N GLU A 24 6.76 1.82 -14.79
CA GLU A 24 7.33 3.17 -14.87
C GLU A 24 8.06 3.46 -13.57
N TYR A 25 9.34 3.80 -13.66
CA TYR A 25 10.09 4.22 -12.48
C TYR A 25 11.08 5.30 -12.81
N LYS A 26 11.39 6.12 -11.81
CA LYS A 26 12.42 7.14 -11.86
C LYS A 26 13.30 6.99 -10.64
N LEU A 27 14.59 6.84 -10.90
CA LEU A 27 15.61 6.75 -9.87
C LEU A 27 16.13 8.16 -9.58
N GLU A 28 16.16 8.52 -8.31
CA GLU A 28 16.80 9.72 -7.79
C GLU A 28 17.43 9.35 -6.45
N HIS A 29 18.67 9.81 -6.23
CA HIS A 29 19.33 9.63 -4.95
C HIS A 29 19.09 10.86 -4.09
N ASN A 30 18.14 10.73 -3.18
CA ASN A 30 17.79 11.76 -2.21
C ASN A 30 18.23 11.31 -0.81
N GLU A 31 18.41 12.26 0.09
CA GLU A 31 18.54 12.01 1.52
C GLU A 31 17.47 12.80 2.24
N TYR A 32 16.60 12.10 2.96
CA TYR A 32 15.50 12.69 3.73
C TYR A 32 15.76 12.57 5.24
N SER A 33 15.15 13.47 6.03
CA SER A 33 15.23 13.41 7.50
C SER A 33 14.37 12.30 8.12
N TYR A 34 13.34 11.83 7.39
CA TYR A 34 12.39 10.81 7.84
C TYR A 34 11.66 11.12 9.15
N GLU A 35 11.58 12.41 9.53
CA GLU A 35 10.92 12.85 10.77
C GLU A 35 9.46 12.39 10.87
N LEU A 36 8.75 12.31 9.73
CA LEU A 36 7.38 11.82 9.68
C LEU A 36 7.24 10.41 10.28
N PHE A 37 8.24 9.55 10.07
CA PHE A 37 8.18 8.17 10.52
C PHE A 37 8.67 7.98 11.96
N LYS A 38 9.08 9.05 12.68
CA LYS A 38 9.42 9.03 14.13
C LYS A 38 10.35 7.86 14.56
N ASN A 39 11.32 7.49 13.73
CA ASN A 39 12.25 6.34 13.87
C ASN A 39 11.67 4.93 13.56
N ASN A 40 10.42 4.81 13.12
CA ASN A 40 9.77 3.55 12.71
C ASN A 40 10.06 3.17 11.25
N ILE A 41 11.28 3.44 10.77
CA ILE A 41 11.68 3.10 9.40
C ILE A 41 13.11 2.54 9.37
N SER A 42 13.27 1.31 8.86
CA SER A 42 14.59 0.70 8.70
C SER A 42 15.38 1.29 7.53
N GLU A 43 16.68 1.00 7.51
CA GLU A 43 17.57 1.31 6.39
C GLU A 43 17.11 0.71 5.06
N ASN A 44 16.40 -0.44 5.06
CA ASN A 44 15.86 -1.04 3.84
C ASN A 44 14.72 -0.19 3.26
N SER A 45 13.80 0.29 4.09
CA SER A 45 12.73 1.17 3.63
C SER A 45 13.23 2.56 3.27
N LYS A 46 14.20 3.09 4.03
CA LYS A 46 14.90 4.33 3.67
C LYS A 46 15.56 4.21 2.30
N PHE A 47 16.22 3.09 2.01
CA PHE A 47 16.80 2.84 0.70
C PHE A 47 15.77 2.98 -0.44
N ILE A 48 14.56 2.43 -0.28
CA ILE A 48 13.49 2.57 -1.28
C ILE A 48 13.11 4.06 -1.46
N TYR A 49 12.84 4.78 -0.38
CA TYR A 49 12.48 6.19 -0.43
C TYR A 49 13.59 7.08 -1.00
N ASN A 50 14.85 6.78 -0.67
CA ASN A 50 16.03 7.50 -1.15
C ASN A 50 16.39 7.16 -2.59
N THR A 51 15.79 6.12 -3.19
CA THR A 51 16.13 5.65 -4.54
C THR A 51 15.05 5.97 -5.56
N TYR A 52 13.76 5.91 -5.18
CA TYR A 52 12.65 6.01 -6.12
C TYR A 52 11.87 7.31 -5.95
N SER A 53 11.92 8.21 -6.94
CA SER A 53 11.04 9.39 -7.02
C SER A 53 9.76 9.13 -7.83
N LEU A 54 9.68 7.97 -8.46
CA LEU A 54 8.49 7.39 -9.08
C LEU A 54 8.68 5.87 -9.11
N PHE A 55 7.67 5.12 -8.73
CA PHE A 55 7.59 3.70 -9.05
C PHE A 55 6.13 3.28 -9.23
N LYS A 56 5.79 2.82 -10.43
CA LYS A 56 4.48 2.29 -10.80
C LYS A 56 4.64 0.95 -11.49
N LEU A 57 3.90 -0.05 -11.04
CA LEU A 57 3.89 -1.39 -11.62
C LEU A 57 2.46 -1.89 -11.69
N ASP A 58 2.06 -2.41 -12.85
CA ASP A 58 0.80 -3.12 -13.07
C ASP A 58 1.14 -4.42 -13.78
N TRP A 59 0.78 -5.54 -13.16
CA TRP A 59 0.89 -6.84 -13.77
C TRP A 59 -0.39 -7.64 -13.55
N LYS A 60 -0.65 -8.58 -14.46
CA LYS A 60 -1.75 -9.55 -14.34
C LYS A 60 -1.27 -10.96 -14.66
N SER A 61 -1.90 -11.93 -14.04
CA SER A 61 -1.80 -13.33 -14.44
C SER A 61 -2.42 -13.53 -15.83
N LYS A 62 -1.81 -14.42 -16.62
CA LYS A 62 -2.36 -14.89 -17.89
C LYS A 62 -3.29 -16.09 -17.72
N VAL A 63 -3.31 -16.70 -16.53
CA VAL A 63 -3.98 -17.99 -16.27
C VAL A 63 -5.15 -17.88 -15.30
N ASN A 64 -5.22 -16.81 -14.51
CA ASN A 64 -6.32 -16.55 -13.58
C ASN A 64 -6.58 -15.04 -13.46
N LYS A 65 -7.36 -14.63 -12.46
CA LYS A 65 -7.76 -13.23 -12.25
C LYS A 65 -6.78 -12.43 -11.39
N ASP A 66 -5.69 -13.03 -10.94
CA ASP A 66 -4.75 -12.36 -10.04
C ASP A 66 -4.03 -11.22 -10.78
N ARG A 67 -3.86 -10.12 -10.07
CA ARG A 67 -3.17 -8.92 -10.53
C ARG A 67 -2.36 -8.35 -9.39
N GLY A 68 -1.28 -7.65 -9.72
CA GLY A 68 -0.57 -6.85 -8.73
C GLY A 68 -0.42 -5.43 -9.22
N PHE A 69 -0.39 -4.52 -8.25
CA PHE A 69 -0.37 -3.11 -8.51
C PHE A 69 0.47 -2.40 -7.46
N ILE A 70 1.32 -1.48 -7.94
CA ILE A 70 2.10 -0.58 -7.10
C ILE A 70 1.94 0.81 -7.71
N ASP A 71 1.47 1.76 -6.91
CA ASP A 71 1.64 3.19 -7.17
C ASP A 71 2.29 3.82 -5.94
N PHE A 72 3.63 3.79 -5.92
CA PHE A 72 4.43 4.22 -4.78
C PHE A 72 4.43 5.75 -4.66
N ILE A 73 4.20 6.23 -3.45
CA ILE A 73 4.24 7.65 -3.11
C ILE A 73 5.62 7.97 -2.49
N PRO A 74 6.48 8.74 -3.18
CA PRO A 74 7.79 9.12 -2.67
C PRO A 74 7.69 10.00 -1.43
N TYR A 75 8.74 10.00 -0.61
CA TYR A 75 8.77 10.72 0.67
C TYR A 75 8.46 12.22 0.50
N SER A 76 9.01 12.84 -0.56
CA SER A 76 8.80 14.24 -0.90
C SER A 76 7.35 14.62 -1.21
N LYS A 77 6.48 13.63 -1.47
CA LYS A 77 5.06 13.83 -1.78
C LYS A 77 4.11 13.47 -0.64
N LEU A 78 4.59 12.83 0.42
CA LEU A 78 3.71 12.30 1.49
C LEU A 78 2.84 13.40 2.13
N ILE A 79 3.41 14.58 2.39
CA ILE A 79 2.65 15.70 2.97
C ILE A 79 1.58 16.20 2.00
N MET A 80 1.92 16.35 0.72
CA MET A 80 0.96 16.81 -0.30
C MET A 80 -0.19 15.80 -0.50
N GLU A 81 0.12 14.50 -0.54
CA GLU A 81 -0.91 13.45 -0.68
C GLU A 81 -1.79 13.33 0.58
N HIS A 82 -1.21 13.56 1.76
CA HIS A 82 -1.96 13.64 3.02
C HIS A 82 -2.91 14.83 3.05
N GLU A 83 -2.46 16.01 2.64
CA GLU A 83 -3.32 17.21 2.53
C GLU A 83 -4.47 16.98 1.55
N LYS A 84 -4.20 16.30 0.43
CA LYS A 84 -5.22 15.93 -0.56
C LYS A 84 -6.25 14.98 0.04
N LEU A 85 -5.81 13.90 0.69
CA LEU A 85 -6.71 12.95 1.38
C LEU A 85 -7.57 13.67 2.43
N CYS A 86 -6.96 14.55 3.23
CA CYS A 86 -7.67 15.34 4.24
C CYS A 86 -8.67 16.33 3.63
N SER A 87 -8.46 16.79 2.40
CA SER A 87 -9.44 17.62 1.68
C SER A 87 -10.61 16.77 1.17
N GLU A 88 -10.32 15.60 0.59
CA GLU A 88 -11.35 14.68 0.06
C GLU A 88 -12.37 14.28 1.14
N ILE A 89 -11.91 14.02 2.37
CA ILE A 89 -12.81 13.64 3.48
C ILE A 89 -13.57 14.80 4.12
N LYS A 90 -13.13 16.06 3.91
CA LYS A 90 -13.84 17.24 4.45
C LYS A 90 -15.10 17.57 3.67
N ASP A 91 -15.15 17.15 2.41
CA ASP A 91 -16.26 17.42 1.51
C ASP A 91 -17.40 16.37 1.61
N ILE A 92 -17.26 15.40 2.52
CA ILE A 92 -18.26 14.37 2.80
C ILE A 92 -19.42 14.98 3.59
N GLU A 93 -20.66 14.67 3.20
CA GLU A 93 -21.85 15.12 3.93
C GLU A 93 -21.80 14.63 5.38
N ASN A 94 -22.27 15.43 6.34
CA ASN A 94 -22.26 15.03 7.75
C ASN A 94 -23.36 14.02 8.06
N ASP A 95 -23.15 13.18 9.08
CA ASP A 95 -24.12 12.23 9.64
C ASP A 95 -24.63 11.16 8.64
N ILE A 96 -23.81 10.74 7.68
CA ILE A 96 -24.16 9.65 6.74
C ILE A 96 -24.19 8.31 7.47
N ILE A 97 -23.25 8.10 8.40
CA ILE A 97 -23.07 6.83 9.13
C ILE A 97 -22.64 7.07 10.58
N GLU A 98 -22.89 6.06 11.42
CA GLU A 98 -22.39 6.04 12.80
C GLU A 98 -20.84 6.03 12.81
N GLU A 99 -20.25 6.76 13.76
CA GLU A 99 -18.80 6.91 13.93
C GLU A 99 -18.04 7.71 12.85
N GLN A 100 -18.74 8.37 11.92
CA GLN A 100 -18.14 9.19 10.87
C GLN A 100 -17.08 10.18 11.38
N ASP A 101 -17.39 10.95 12.44
CA ASP A 101 -16.45 11.94 13.00
C ASP A 101 -15.16 11.30 13.52
N LYS A 102 -15.26 10.10 14.10
CA LYS A 102 -14.09 9.36 14.58
C LYS A 102 -13.26 8.83 13.41
N ALA A 103 -13.92 8.31 12.38
CA ALA A 103 -13.27 7.85 11.16
C ALA A 103 -12.53 8.99 10.45
N ILE A 104 -13.17 10.16 10.31
CA ILE A 104 -12.54 11.37 9.75
C ILE A 104 -11.31 11.76 10.59
N GLU A 105 -11.44 11.72 11.92
CA GLU A 105 -10.30 12.02 12.79
C GLU A 105 -9.17 11.00 12.63
N ASP A 106 -9.47 9.70 12.50
CA ASP A 106 -8.45 8.68 12.21
C ASP A 106 -7.74 8.93 10.88
N ILE A 107 -8.48 9.20 9.80
CA ILE A 107 -7.92 9.45 8.47
C ILE A 107 -6.99 10.67 8.46
N ARG A 108 -7.21 11.67 9.32
CA ARG A 108 -6.29 12.82 9.45
C ARG A 108 -4.89 12.44 9.94
N HIS A 109 -4.71 11.26 10.52
CA HIS A 109 -3.41 10.74 10.95
C HIS A 109 -2.81 9.75 9.94
N TRP A 110 -3.47 9.55 8.79
CA TRP A 110 -3.10 8.54 7.79
C TRP A 110 -2.39 9.16 6.59
N TYR A 111 -1.10 8.85 6.43
CA TYR A 111 -0.27 9.33 5.34
C TYR A 111 -0.18 8.29 4.22
N PRO A 112 -0.71 8.57 3.01
CA PRO A 112 -0.66 7.63 1.90
C PRO A 112 0.77 7.22 1.53
N LEU A 113 1.03 5.91 1.45
CA LEU A 113 2.30 5.32 1.01
C LEU A 113 2.19 4.69 -0.38
N PHE A 114 1.05 4.05 -0.65
CA PHE A 114 0.75 3.40 -1.93
C PHE A 114 -0.70 3.68 -2.30
N GLY A 115 -0.95 4.02 -3.58
CA GLY A 115 -2.29 4.15 -4.13
C GLY A 115 -2.73 2.92 -4.91
N PHE A 116 -4.04 2.74 -5.03
CA PHE A 116 -4.70 1.74 -5.88
C PHE A 116 -5.56 2.41 -6.96
N PRO A 117 -5.89 1.73 -8.07
CA PRO A 117 -6.60 2.34 -9.19
C PRO A 117 -8.04 2.78 -8.86
N ASN A 118 -8.66 2.17 -7.86
CA ASN A 118 -10.00 2.50 -7.38
C ASN A 118 -10.02 3.70 -6.41
N GLY A 119 -8.86 4.23 -6.00
CA GLY A 119 -8.77 5.34 -5.06
C GLY A 119 -8.40 4.91 -3.64
N ASP A 120 -8.38 3.62 -3.36
CA ASP A 120 -7.92 3.06 -2.09
C ASP A 120 -6.43 3.33 -1.88
N LYS A 121 -5.99 3.26 -0.62
CA LYS A 121 -4.62 3.58 -0.25
C LYS A 121 -4.14 2.68 0.89
N PHE A 122 -2.87 2.30 0.85
CA PHE A 122 -2.15 1.91 2.06
C PHE A 122 -1.53 3.15 2.68
N CYS A 123 -1.84 3.38 3.95
CA CYS A 123 -1.45 4.57 4.68
C CYS A 123 -0.64 4.23 5.92
N PHE A 124 0.32 5.08 6.25
CA PHE A 124 1.01 5.09 7.54
C PHE A 124 0.19 5.87 8.56
N ASP A 125 -0.18 5.25 9.67
CA ASP A 125 -0.78 5.95 10.81
C ASP A 125 0.33 6.52 11.71
N ASP A 126 0.42 7.85 11.79
CA ASP A 126 1.52 8.53 12.48
C ASP A 126 1.45 8.46 14.02
N ARG A 127 0.32 8.01 14.56
CA ARG A 127 0.11 7.81 16.01
C ARG A 127 0.62 6.44 16.44
N THR A 128 0.40 5.43 15.61
CA THR A 128 0.69 4.02 15.94
C THR A 128 1.94 3.47 15.26
N GLY A 129 2.36 4.07 14.14
CA GLY A 129 3.43 3.56 13.28
C GLY A 129 3.00 2.41 12.35
N LYS A 130 1.74 1.99 12.42
CA LYS A 130 1.20 0.88 11.63
C LYS A 130 0.82 1.31 10.22
N ILE A 131 0.66 0.31 9.36
CA ILE A 131 0.08 0.48 8.02
C ILE A 131 -1.38 0.05 8.07
N VAL A 132 -2.25 0.93 7.61
CA VAL A 132 -3.69 0.72 7.51
C VAL A 132 -4.14 0.84 6.07
N PHE A 133 -5.18 0.09 5.72
CA PHE A 133 -5.88 0.20 4.44
C PHE A 133 -7.03 1.19 4.58
N PHE A 134 -6.99 2.22 3.73
CA PHE A 134 -8.05 3.18 3.55
C PHE A 134 -8.84 2.83 2.28
N GLU A 135 -10.13 2.56 2.46
CA GLU A 135 -11.10 2.35 1.38
C GLU A 135 -11.70 3.70 0.98
N HIS A 136 -11.71 4.02 -0.31
CA HIS A 136 -12.21 5.30 -0.80
C HIS A 136 -13.72 5.49 -0.60
N ASP A 137 -14.47 4.39 -0.56
CA ASP A 137 -15.92 4.30 -0.39
C ASP A 137 -16.31 3.82 1.02
N VAL A 138 -15.41 3.99 2.00
CA VAL A 138 -15.61 3.57 3.39
C VAL A 138 -16.89 4.16 4.01
N PHE A 139 -17.25 5.40 3.65
CA PHE A 139 -18.43 6.08 4.15
C PHE A 139 -19.74 5.64 3.47
N ASP A 140 -19.67 4.97 2.31
CA ASP A 140 -20.85 4.46 1.61
C ASP A 140 -21.35 3.15 2.24
N HIS A 141 -20.43 2.35 2.78
CA HIS A 141 -20.73 1.00 3.28
C HIS A 141 -20.62 0.89 4.81
N GLY A 142 -19.88 1.78 5.48
CA GLY A 142 -19.66 1.73 6.93
C GLY A 142 -18.78 0.58 7.41
N ILE A 143 -18.06 -0.08 6.51
CA ILE A 143 -17.14 -1.19 6.80
C ILE A 143 -15.72 -0.61 6.88
N ASN A 144 -14.88 -1.10 7.81
CA ASN A 144 -13.49 -0.65 7.97
C ASN A 144 -13.30 0.86 8.18
N LEU A 145 -14.23 1.53 8.86
CA LEU A 145 -14.16 2.97 9.13
C LEU A 145 -12.86 3.43 9.81
N HIS A 146 -12.28 2.56 10.63
CA HIS A 146 -11.04 2.81 11.36
C HIS A 146 -9.82 2.19 10.68
N GLY A 147 -9.97 1.77 9.42
CA GLY A 147 -8.96 1.14 8.60
C GLY A 147 -8.70 -0.32 8.98
N LEU A 148 -8.30 -1.10 8.00
CA LEU A 148 -7.84 -2.47 8.20
C LEU A 148 -6.33 -2.47 8.40
N VAL A 149 -5.82 -3.03 9.49
CA VAL A 149 -4.37 -3.12 9.70
C VAL A 149 -3.76 -4.07 8.67
N ILE A 150 -2.83 -3.57 7.86
CA ILE A 150 -2.12 -4.32 6.81
C ILE A 150 -0.74 -4.75 7.27
N ALA A 151 -0.07 -3.95 8.10
CA ALA A 151 1.22 -4.31 8.65
C ALA A 151 1.52 -3.50 9.92
N ASP A 152 2.35 -4.03 10.81
CA ASP A 152 2.80 -3.29 12.00
C ASP A 152 3.86 -2.22 11.67
N SER A 153 4.45 -2.22 10.47
CA SER A 153 5.40 -1.21 10.01
C SER A 153 5.55 -1.18 8.48
N ILE A 154 6.14 -0.11 7.94
CA ILE A 154 6.51 0.00 6.51
C ILE A 154 7.43 -1.15 6.09
N ASP A 155 8.36 -1.55 6.98
CA ASP A 155 9.32 -2.61 6.71
C ASP A 155 8.63 -3.97 6.55
N LEU A 156 7.66 -4.27 7.43
CA LEU A 156 6.89 -5.50 7.35
C LEU A 156 5.97 -5.49 6.11
N LEU A 157 5.33 -4.35 5.81
CA LEU A 157 4.55 -4.20 4.58
C LEU A 157 5.39 -4.55 3.35
N LEU A 158 6.53 -3.88 3.15
CA LEU A 158 7.37 -4.11 1.97
C LEU A 158 7.92 -5.54 1.92
N THR A 159 8.31 -6.09 3.07
CA THR A 159 8.86 -7.45 3.16
C THR A 159 7.81 -8.50 2.81
N ASP A 160 6.61 -8.41 3.38
CA ASP A 160 5.59 -9.44 3.22
C ASP A 160 4.79 -9.26 1.93
N TRP A 161 4.47 -8.02 1.54
CA TRP A 161 3.76 -7.75 0.29
C TRP A 161 4.61 -8.07 -0.94
N SER A 162 5.94 -7.87 -0.89
CA SER A 162 6.84 -8.30 -1.97
C SER A 162 6.91 -9.82 -2.13
N LYS A 163 6.76 -10.60 -1.04
CA LYS A 163 6.67 -12.07 -1.11
C LYS A 163 5.38 -12.57 -1.76
N ILE A 164 4.39 -11.71 -1.93
CA ILE A 164 3.17 -12.00 -2.69
C ILE A 164 3.09 -11.10 -3.93
N LEU A 165 4.26 -10.62 -4.40
CA LEU A 165 4.46 -9.87 -5.65
C LEU A 165 3.62 -8.60 -5.77
N PHE A 166 3.37 -7.93 -4.64
CA PHE A 166 2.50 -6.75 -4.58
C PHE A 166 1.11 -7.02 -5.20
N ILE A 167 0.57 -8.22 -4.96
CA ILE A 167 -0.78 -8.60 -5.40
C ILE A 167 -1.81 -7.60 -4.86
N ASP A 168 -2.74 -7.23 -5.71
CA ASP A 168 -3.91 -6.40 -5.42
C ASP A 168 -5.12 -7.33 -5.38
N ILE A 169 -5.63 -7.57 -4.17
CA ILE A 169 -6.74 -8.49 -3.93
C ILE A 169 -8.05 -7.72 -3.74
N TYR A 170 -9.15 -8.34 -4.16
CA TYR A 170 -10.46 -7.69 -4.15
C TYR A 170 -10.98 -7.37 -2.75
N ASP A 171 -10.76 -8.29 -1.80
CA ASP A 171 -11.16 -8.12 -0.40
C ASP A 171 -9.94 -8.34 0.51
N TRP A 172 -9.43 -7.24 1.08
CA TRP A 172 -8.27 -7.29 1.96
C TRP A 172 -8.54 -8.02 3.29
N PHE A 173 -9.79 -8.15 3.75
CA PHE A 173 -10.09 -8.99 4.92
C PHE A 173 -9.73 -10.46 4.69
N GLU A 174 -9.90 -10.95 3.46
CA GLU A 174 -9.49 -12.30 3.12
C GLU A 174 -7.98 -12.46 3.17
N GLY A 175 -7.21 -11.39 2.98
CA GLY A 175 -5.75 -11.39 2.94
C GLY A 175 -5.03 -11.18 4.28
N VAL A 176 -5.70 -10.63 5.30
CA VAL A 176 -5.05 -10.24 6.57
C VAL A 176 -5.47 -11.10 7.76
N ASN A 177 -4.71 -11.00 8.85
CA ASN A 177 -5.09 -11.41 10.20
C ASN A 177 -4.92 -10.22 11.17
N ASP A 178 -5.07 -10.45 12.48
CA ASP A 178 -4.98 -9.40 13.50
C ASP A 178 -3.64 -8.63 13.54
N LYS A 179 -2.61 -9.12 12.84
CA LYS A 179 -1.26 -8.55 12.77
C LYS A 179 -0.90 -7.97 11.39
N GLY A 180 -1.80 -8.04 10.41
CA GLY A 180 -1.56 -7.60 9.04
C GLY A 180 -1.61 -8.73 8.01
N LEU A 181 -0.91 -8.54 6.89
CA LEU A 181 -0.88 -9.50 5.77
C LEU A 181 -0.54 -10.91 6.24
N ASP A 182 -1.44 -11.84 5.98
CA ASP A 182 -1.23 -13.25 6.27
C ASP A 182 -0.84 -13.98 4.98
N ILE A 183 0.46 -13.90 4.65
CA ILE A 183 1.01 -14.54 3.44
C ILE A 183 0.80 -16.06 3.42
N SER A 184 0.33 -16.68 4.50
CA SER A 184 0.03 -18.11 4.55
C SER A 184 -1.30 -18.45 3.84
N LYS A 185 -2.20 -17.47 3.69
CA LYS A 185 -3.56 -17.67 3.19
C LYS A 185 -3.63 -18.07 1.71
N LYS A 186 -4.69 -18.82 1.37
CA LYS A 186 -4.91 -19.41 0.04
C LYS A 186 -5.06 -18.38 -1.09
N ILE A 187 -5.56 -17.19 -0.76
CA ILE A 187 -5.70 -16.10 -1.73
C ILE A 187 -4.35 -15.72 -2.38
N TYR A 188 -3.23 -16.08 -1.73
CA TYR A 188 -1.88 -15.86 -2.24
C TYR A 188 -1.22 -17.09 -2.87
N ASP A 189 -1.92 -18.22 -3.04
CA ASP A 189 -1.35 -19.47 -3.54
C ASP A 189 -0.69 -19.32 -4.91
N PHE A 190 -1.34 -18.59 -5.82
CA PHE A 190 -0.82 -18.39 -7.18
C PHE A 190 0.52 -17.66 -7.16
N VAL A 191 0.61 -16.49 -6.51
CA VAL A 191 1.82 -15.68 -6.47
C VAL A 191 2.97 -16.36 -5.72
N ARG A 192 2.67 -17.15 -4.69
CA ARG A 192 3.68 -17.96 -4.00
C ARG A 192 4.27 -19.05 -4.90
N GLY A 193 3.48 -19.57 -5.85
CA GLY A 193 3.95 -20.54 -6.83
C GLY A 193 4.92 -19.98 -7.88
N LEU A 194 5.10 -18.64 -7.94
CA LEU A 194 5.97 -17.97 -8.91
C LEU A 194 7.40 -17.75 -8.41
N GLN A 195 7.67 -18.01 -7.13
CA GLN A 195 8.96 -17.77 -6.47
C GLN A 195 9.90 -18.97 -6.62
#